data_AF-A0A534XJK9-F1
#
_entry.id   AF-A0A534XJK9-F1
#
_cell.length_a   1.000
_cell.length_b   1.000
_cell.length_c   1.000
_cell.angle_alpha   90.00
_cell.angle_beta   90.00
_cell.angle_gamma   90.00
#
_symmetry.space_group_name_H-M   'P 1'
#
loop_
_entity.id
_entity.type
_entity.pdbx_description
1 polymer ?
#
loop_
_entity_poly.entity_id
_entity_poly.type
_entity_poly.pdbx_seq_one_letter_code
_entity_poly.pdbx_strand_id
1 'polypeptide(L)' 'MPTRIGLLLSLLAVPSLAQVAGEEDVRKSLAAQKERAGVVAERGEKPHYTRKFDLSGLPHYVPQNQLSGWIRLHGSNYL' A
#
# COMPACT_ATOMS: atom_id res chain seq x y z
N MET A 1 53.71 -1.33 -33.23
CA MET A 1 54.12 -2.18 -32.09
C MET A 1 54.79 -1.27 -31.08
N PRO A 2 54.44 -1.21 -29.77
CA PRO A 2 53.66 -2.15 -28.94
C PRO A 2 52.30 -1.56 -28.48
N THR A 3 51.19 -2.29 -28.40
CA THR A 3 50.70 -3.18 -27.31
C THR A 3 50.54 -2.53 -25.92
N ARG A 4 49.28 -2.54 -25.44
CA ARG A 4 48.76 -3.13 -24.18
C ARG A 4 48.18 -2.20 -23.08
N ILE A 5 47.03 -2.65 -22.57
CA ILE A 5 46.47 -2.51 -21.21
C ILE A 5 45.85 -1.13 -20.90
N GLY A 6 44.61 -0.99 -20.42
CA GLY A 6 43.63 -1.97 -19.99
C GLY A 6 42.33 -1.22 -19.68
N LEU A 7 41.19 -1.84 -20.01
CA LEU A 7 39.87 -1.34 -19.65
C LEU A 7 39.63 -1.67 -18.18
N LEU A 8 39.94 -0.74 -17.29
CA LEU A 8 39.74 -0.85 -15.85
C LEU A 8 38.63 0.10 -15.41
N LEU A 9 37.56 -0.50 -14.91
CA LEU A 9 36.59 -0.02 -13.93
C LEU A 9 36.23 1.48 -13.90
N SER A 10 34.96 1.77 -14.14
CA SER A 10 34.21 2.60 -13.19
C SER A 10 32.73 2.19 -13.16
N LEU A 11 32.42 1.22 -12.29
CA LEU A 11 31.07 1.09 -11.74
C LEU A 11 30.90 2.25 -10.74
N LEU A 12 30.57 3.44 -11.24
CA LEU A 12 30.14 4.53 -10.36
C LEU A 12 28.76 4.17 -9.83
N ALA A 13 28.68 3.84 -8.55
CA ALA A 13 27.42 3.80 -7.82
C ALA A 13 26.81 5.20 -7.90
N VAL A 14 25.82 5.38 -8.77
CA VAL A 14 25.04 6.62 -8.84
C VAL A 14 24.21 6.68 -7.56
N PRO A 15 24.44 7.64 -6.65
CA PRO A 15 23.53 7.84 -5.54
C PRO A 15 22.19 8.26 -6.15
N SER A 16 21.14 7.47 -5.89
CA SER A 16 19.78 7.89 -6.20
C SER A 16 19.51 9.15 -5.39
N LEU A 17 19.47 10.31 -6.06
CA LEU A 17 18.98 11.55 -5.47
C LEU A 17 17.50 11.31 -5.17
N ALA A 18 17.20 10.96 -3.91
CA ALA A 18 15.83 11.00 -3.42
C ALA A 18 15.32 12.42 -3.63
N GLN A 19 14.40 12.60 -4.57
CA GLN A 19 13.79 13.90 -4.82
C GLN A 19 13.02 14.28 -3.57
N VAL A 20 13.46 15.34 -2.89
CA VAL A 20 12.70 15.94 -1.81
C VAL A 20 11.47 16.55 -2.44
N ALA A 21 10.29 16.01 -2.11
CA ALA A 21 9.02 16.51 -2.61
C ALA A 21 8.87 18.01 -2.26
N GLY A 22 8.58 18.83 -3.26
CA GLY A 22 8.30 20.25 -3.02
C GLY A 22 6.98 20.44 -2.28
N GLU A 23 6.74 21.62 -1.70
CA GLU A 23 5.46 21.90 -1.01
C GLU A 23 4.24 21.68 -1.91
N GLU A 24 4.35 21.98 -3.20
CA GLU A 24 3.29 21.76 -4.18
C GLU A 24 3.03 20.26 -4.40
N ASP A 25 4.08 19.44 -4.45
CA ASP A 25 3.96 17.99 -4.58
C ASP A 25 3.29 17.38 -3.34
N VAL A 26 3.64 17.89 -2.16
CA VAL A 26 2.98 17.50 -0.90
C VAL A 26 1.50 17.86 -0.95
N ARG A 27 1.14 19.10 -1.32
CA ARG A 27 -0.26 19.54 -1.44
C ARG A 27 -1.04 18.68 -2.44
N LYS A 28 -0.48 18.41 -3.62
CA LYS A 28 -1.09 17.54 -4.64
C LYS A 28 -1.28 16.11 -4.12
N SER A 29 -0.29 15.55 -3.43
CA SER A 29 -0.37 14.21 -2.88
C SER A 29 -1.45 14.08 -1.81
N LEU A 30 -1.62 15.09 -0.95
CA LEU A 30 -2.68 15.11 0.07
C LEU A 30 -4.07 15.26 -0.56
N ALA A 31 -4.21 16.10 -1.59
CA ALA A 31 -5.46 16.23 -2.33
C ALA A 31 -5.87 14.90 -2.99
N ALA A 32 -4.92 14.23 -3.65
CA ALA A 32 -5.16 12.92 -4.26
C ALA A 32 -5.53 11.83 -3.23
N GLN A 33 -4.91 11.86 -2.03
CA GLN A 33 -5.28 10.96 -0.94
C GLN A 33 -6.72 11.19 -0.46
N LYS A 34 -7.10 12.46 -0.29
CA LYS A 34 -8.47 12.84 0.12
C LYS A 34 -9.51 12.40 -0.92
N GLU A 35 -9.23 12.62 -2.20
CA GLU A 35 -10.11 12.18 -3.28
C GLU A 35 -10.26 10.65 -3.29
N ARG A 36 -9.15 9.93 -3.18
CA ARG A 36 -9.15 8.46 -3.11
C ARG A 36 -9.98 7.96 -1.93
N ALA A 37 -9.84 8.58 -0.75
CA ALA A 37 -10.63 8.20 0.42
C ALA A 37 -12.14 8.29 0.14
N GLY A 38 -12.58 9.36 -0.53
CA GLY A 38 -13.98 9.52 -0.96
C GLY A 38 -14.45 8.43 -1.92
N VAL A 39 -13.67 8.14 -2.96
CA VAL A 39 -14.01 7.11 -3.96
C VAL A 39 -14.08 5.72 -3.34
N VAL A 40 -13.16 5.40 -2.42
CA VAL A 40 -13.15 4.08 -1.77
C VAL A 40 -14.33 3.96 -0.80
N ALA A 41 -14.67 5.01 -0.05
CA ALA A 41 -15.86 5.03 0.79
C ALA A 41 -17.14 4.81 -0.04
N GLU A 42 -17.30 5.55 -1.14
CA GLU A 42 -18.46 5.41 -2.04
C GLU A 42 -18.58 3.98 -2.61
N ARG A 43 -17.46 3.31 -2.89
CA ARG A 43 -17.45 1.91 -3.35
C ARG A 43 -17.76 0.93 -2.23
N GLY A 44 -17.28 1.19 -1.02
CA GLY A 44 -17.53 0.35 0.16
C GLY A 44 -19.01 0.31 0.56
N GLU A 45 -19.71 1.44 0.41
CA GLU A 45 -21.15 1.56 0.68
C GLU A 45 -22.04 0.91 -0.37
N LYS A 46 -21.48 0.45 -1.51
CA LYS A 46 -22.26 -0.19 -2.59
C LYS A 46 -22.27 -1.71 -2.40
N PRO A 47 -23.37 -2.32 -1.91
CA PRO A 47 -23.49 -3.76 -1.84
C PRO A 47 -23.52 -4.35 -3.25
N HIS A 48 -22.57 -5.24 -3.56
CA HIS A 48 -22.49 -5.90 -4.87
C HIS A 48 -23.37 -7.17 -4.92
N TYR A 49 -23.62 -7.79 -3.78
CA TYR A 49 -24.58 -8.88 -3.65
C TYR A 49 -25.97 -8.29 -3.42
N THR A 50 -26.82 -8.34 -4.45
CA THR A 50 -28.21 -7.88 -4.37
C THR A 50 -29.13 -8.87 -3.65
N ARG A 51 -28.72 -10.14 -3.60
CA ARG A 51 -29.42 -11.19 -2.85
C ARG A 51 -28.85 -11.27 -1.45
N LYS A 52 -29.72 -11.20 -0.44
CA LYS A 52 -29.35 -11.49 0.95
C LYS A 52 -29.29 -13.01 1.12
N PHE A 53 -28.19 -13.49 1.71
CA PHE A 53 -28.06 -14.89 2.09
C PHE A 53 -28.75 -15.10 3.43
N ASP A 54 -29.53 -16.16 3.54
CA ASP A 54 -30.02 -16.62 4.83
C ASP A 54 -28.87 -17.32 5.57
N LEU A 55 -28.42 -16.70 6.66
CA LEU A 55 -27.34 -17.21 7.51
C LEU A 55 -27.87 -17.87 8.79
N SER A 56 -29.19 -18.01 8.93
CA SER A 56 -29.83 -18.55 10.15
C SER A 56 -29.42 -19.99 10.48
N GLY A 57 -28.99 -20.76 9.48
CA GLY A 57 -28.47 -22.12 9.65
C GLY A 57 -27.00 -22.20 10.06
N LEU A 58 -26.26 -21.08 10.12
CA LEU A 58 -24.85 -21.10 10.52
C LEU A 58 -24.73 -21.17 12.05
N PRO A 59 -23.75 -21.92 12.58
CA PRO A 59 -23.51 -21.95 14.02
C PRO A 59 -23.08 -20.57 14.53
N HIS A 60 -23.52 -20.23 15.74
CA HIS A 60 -23.04 -19.03 16.40
C HIS A 60 -21.57 -19.23 16.81
N TYR A 61 -20.66 -18.50 16.16
CA TYR A 61 -19.24 -18.57 16.50
C TYR A 61 -18.96 -17.81 17.80
N VAL A 62 -18.41 -18.52 18.78
CA VAL A 62 -17.85 -17.94 20.01
C VAL A 62 -16.39 -18.35 20.10
N PRO A 63 -15.44 -17.40 20.09
CA PRO A 63 -14.04 -17.72 20.34
C PRO A 63 -13.89 -18.41 21.70
N GLN A 64 -13.26 -19.58 21.73
CA GLN A 64 -12.99 -20.28 22.99
C GLN A 64 -11.90 -19.59 23.81
N ASN A 65 -10.99 -18.89 23.12
CA ASN A 65 -9.86 -18.19 23.72
C ASN A 65 -9.70 -16.81 23.08
N GLN A 66 -9.22 -15.85 23.87
CA GLN A 66 -8.81 -14.56 23.36
C GLN A 66 -7.55 -14.74 22.48
N LEU A 67 -7.61 -14.26 21.23
CA LEU A 67 -6.42 -14.17 20.39
C LEU A 67 -5.45 -13.17 21.02
N SER A 68 -4.19 -13.58 21.19
CA SER A 68 -3.11 -12.76 21.73
C SER A 68 -1.88 -12.81 20.83
N GLY A 69 -1.00 -11.81 20.95
CA GLY A 69 0.21 -11.68 20.12
C GLY A 69 0.16 -10.49 19.17
N TRP A 70 1.03 -10.50 18.16
CA TRP A 70 1.21 -9.40 17.22
C TRP A 70 0.60 -9.71 15.86
N ILE A 71 -0.29 -8.84 15.40
CA ILE A 71 -0.77 -8.84 14.01
C ILE A 71 0.06 -7.81 13.24
N ARG A 72 0.72 -8.25 12.16
CA ARG A 72 1.36 -7.33 11.22
C ARG A 72 0.35 -6.91 10.17
N LEU A 73 -0.11 -5.67 10.24
CA LEU A 73 -0.93 -5.05 9.21
C LEU A 73 -0.02 -4.32 8.23
N HIS A 74 0.02 -4.77 6.97
CA HIS A 74 0.73 -4.06 5.91
C HIS A 74 -0.20 -3.02 5.28
N GLY A 75 0.15 -1.75 5.42
CA GLY A 75 -0.59 -0.62 4.88
C GLY A 75 -1.88 -0.35 5.67
N SER A 76 -1.88 0.72 6.46
CA SER A 76 -3.14 1.33 6.89
C SER A 76 -3.72 2.04 5.67
N ASN A 77 -4.42 1.28 4.82
CA ASN A 77 -5.02 1.80 3.58
C ASN A 77 -6.25 2.70 3.83
N TYR A 78 -6.60 2.90 5.10
CA TYR A 78 -7.75 3.65 5.58
C TYR A 78 -7.36 4.36 6.88
N LEU A 79 -6.76 5.55 6.76
CA LEU A 79 -6.85 6.62 7.76
C LEU A 79 -7.51 7.82 7.07
#